data_AF-A0A5A9YX52-F1
#
_entry.id   AF-A0A5A9YX52-F1
#
_cell.length_a   1.000
_cell.length_b   1.000
_cell.length_c   1.000
_cell.angle_alpha   90.00
_cell.angle_beta   90.00
_cell.angle_gamma   90.00
#
_symmetry.space_group_name_H-M   'P 1'
#
loop_
_entity.id
_entity.type
_entity.pdbx_description
1 polymer ?
#
loop_
_entity_poly.entity_id
_entity_poly.type
_entity_poly.pdbx_seq_one_letter_code
_entity_poly.pdbx_strand_id
1 'polypeptide(L)' 'MTDPAYLRLGLPPTASPQTVLRAAVRALHPDTRAVRSFRTARKRFYLQMLCAHAVRQAAGDDPAS' A
#
# COMPACT_ATOMS: atom_id res chain seq x y z
N MET A 1 -2.03 13.68 -4.47
CA MET A 1 -3.06 12.70 -4.87
C MET A 1 -2.65 11.31 -4.41
N THR A 2 -3.49 10.63 -3.63
CA THR A 2 -3.24 9.25 -3.20
C THR A 2 -3.47 8.27 -4.36
N ASP A 3 -2.62 7.26 -4.49
CA ASP A 3 -2.69 6.26 -5.56
C ASP A 3 -4.04 5.48 -5.52
N PRO A 4 -4.74 5.30 -6.66
CA PRO A 4 -6.04 4.63 -6.68
C PRO A 4 -5.97 3.13 -6.33
N ALA A 5 -4.85 2.45 -6.59
CA ALA A 5 -4.68 1.06 -6.14
C ALA A 5 -4.53 0.99 -4.62
N TYR A 6 -3.94 2.01 -3.98
CA TYR A 6 -3.92 2.11 -2.52
C TYR A 6 -5.32 2.30 -1.94
N LEU A 7 -6.18 3.13 -2.56
CA LEU A 7 -7.56 3.32 -2.10
C LEU A 7 -8.38 2.02 -2.12
N ARG A 8 -8.13 1.14 -3.10
CA ARG A 8 -8.76 -0.20 -3.20
C ARG A 8 -8.36 -1.14 -2.07
N LEU A 9 -7.27 -0.86 -1.35
CA LEU A 9 -6.89 -1.65 -0.17
C LEU A 9 -7.83 -1.42 1.02
N GLY A 10 -8.61 -0.33 1.02
CA GLY A 10 -9.63 -0.07 2.05
C GLY A 10 -9.07 0.12 3.46
N LEU A 11 -7.83 0.62 3.58
CA LEU A 11 -7.14 0.70 4.87
C LEU A 11 -7.46 2.00 5.62
N PRO A 12 -7.64 1.94 6.96
CA PRO A 12 -7.74 3.13 7.77
C PRO A 12 -6.41 3.91 7.76
N PRO A 13 -6.43 5.24 7.96
CA PRO A 13 -5.21 6.03 8.03
C PRO A 13 -4.30 5.59 9.18
N THR A 14 -4.85 5.10 10.29
CA THR A 14 -4.10 4.62 11.46
C THR A 14 -3.50 3.22 11.30
N ALA A 15 -3.63 2.59 10.13
CA ALA A 15 -3.08 1.26 9.89
C ALA A 15 -1.54 1.27 10.01
N SER A 16 -0.94 0.17 10.49
CA SER A 16 0.51 0.09 10.50
C SER A 16 1.08 -0.17 9.09
N PRO A 17 2.32 0.25 8.79
CA PRO A 17 3.00 -0.07 7.52
C PRO A 17 3.02 -1.58 7.21
N GLN A 18 3.12 -2.43 8.23
CA GLN A 18 3.05 -3.89 8.06
C GLN A 18 1.67 -4.35 7.56
N THR A 19 0.59 -3.73 8.07
CA THR A 19 -0.78 -4.02 7.64
C THR A 19 -0.97 -3.64 6.17
N VAL A 20 -0.42 -2.48 5.77
CA VAL A 20 -0.42 -2.03 4.37
C VAL A 20 0.29 -3.03 3.47
N LEU A 21 1.46 -3.51 3.87
CA LEU A 21 2.20 -4.49 3.09
C LEU A 21 1.43 -5.81 2.95
N ARG A 22 0.80 -6.30 4.03
CA ARG A 22 -0.03 -7.53 3.97
C ARG A 22 -1.22 -7.35 3.04
N ALA A 23 -1.91 -6.21 3.09
CA ALA A 23 -3.02 -5.90 2.20
C ALA A 23 -2.57 -5.82 0.73
N ALA A 24 -1.45 -5.14 0.46
CA ALA A 24 -0.85 -5.05 -0.87
C ALA A 24 -0.46 -6.44 -1.41
N VAL A 25 0.13 -7.31 -0.57
CA VAL A 25 0.45 -8.70 -0.94
C VAL A 25 -0.81 -9.52 -1.23
N ARG A 26 -1.91 -9.30 -0.49
CA ARG A 26 -3.19 -9.98 -0.73
C ARG A 26 -3.92 -9.47 -1.96
N ALA A 27 -3.73 -8.20 -2.33
CA ALA A 27 -4.29 -7.62 -3.55
C ALA A 27 -3.65 -8.20 -4.83
N LEU A 28 -2.42 -8.73 -4.75
CA LEU A 28 -1.81 -9.44 -5.87
C LEU A 28 -2.29 -10.88 -5.99
N HIS A 29 -2.65 -11.28 -7.22
CA HIS A 29 -3.00 -12.67 -7.53
C HIS A 29 -1.83 -13.63 -7.18
N PRO A 30 -2.10 -14.81 -6.62
CA PRO A 30 -1.08 -15.82 -6.30
C PRO A 30 -0.12 -16.10 -7.47
N ASP A 31 -0.65 -16.21 -8.68
CA ASP A 31 0.17 -16.51 -9.87
C ASP A 31 1.14 -15.38 -10.19
N THR A 32 0.67 -14.12 -10.11
CA THR A 32 1.55 -12.94 -10.27
C THR A 32 2.64 -12.90 -9.20
N ARG A 33 2.39 -13.42 -8.00
CA ARG A 33 3.39 -13.54 -6.93
C ARG A 33 4.35 -14.70 -7.14
N ALA A 34 3.93 -15.78 -7.79
CA ALA A 34 4.78 -16.93 -8.08
C ALA A 34 5.83 -16.60 -9.16
N VAL A 35 5.51 -15.68 -10.08
CA VAL A 35 6.44 -15.26 -11.14
C VAL A 35 7.69 -14.57 -10.57
N ARG A 36 8.85 -15.22 -10.76
CA ARG A 36 10.15 -14.74 -10.26
C ARG A 36 10.62 -13.47 -10.94
N SER A 37 10.40 -13.32 -12.25
CA SER A 37 10.80 -12.13 -13.02
C SER A 37 10.11 -10.85 -12.53
N PHE A 38 8.94 -10.97 -11.90
CA PHE A 38 8.20 -9.83 -11.35
C PHE A 38 8.69 -9.34 -9.98
N ARG A 39 9.78 -9.87 -9.44
CA ARG A 39 10.29 -9.44 -8.11
C ARG A 39 10.50 -7.93 -8.01
N THR A 40 11.13 -7.32 -9.02
CA THR A 40 11.39 -5.87 -9.03
C THR A 40 10.09 -5.06 -9.14
N ALA A 41 9.17 -5.49 -9.99
CA ALA A 41 7.85 -4.86 -10.13
C ALA A 41 7.05 -4.92 -8.82
N ARG A 42 7.04 -6.08 -8.15
CA ARG A 42 6.39 -6.27 -6.86
C ARG A 42 6.99 -5.38 -5.77
N LYS A 43 8.32 -5.29 -5.70
CA LYS A 43 9.00 -4.39 -4.75
C LYS A 43 8.58 -2.94 -4.96
N ARG A 44 8.54 -2.47 -6.22
CA ARG A 44 8.09 -1.12 -6.57
C ARG A 44 6.64 -0.89 -6.15
N PHE A 45 5.76 -1.84 -6.44
CA PHE A 45 4.36 -1.78 -6.02
C PHE A 45 4.22 -1.64 -4.50
N TYR A 46 4.93 -2.45 -3.73
CA TYR A 46 4.89 -2.37 -2.26
C TYR A 46 5.39 -1.01 -1.73
N LEU A 47 6.47 -0.47 -2.31
CA LEU A 47 6.99 0.85 -1.94
C LEU A 47 5.99 1.97 -2.27
N GLN A 48 5.30 1.89 -3.41
CA GLN A 48 4.26 2.86 -3.76
C GLN A 48 3.10 2.83 -2.77
N MET A 49 2.66 1.64 -2.34
CA MET A 49 1.59 1.52 -1.33
C MET A 49 2.01 2.11 0.02
N LEU A 50 3.27 1.89 0.44
CA LEU A 50 3.80 2.48 1.66
C LEU A 50 3.90 4.02 1.57
N CYS A 51 4.36 4.54 0.43
CA CYS A 51 4.43 5.98 0.20
C CYS A 51 3.05 6.63 0.20
N ALA A 52 2.08 6.03 -0.52
CA ALA A 52 0.70 6.52 -0.54
C ALA A 52 0.06 6.50 0.86
N HIS A 53 0.38 5.47 1.66
CA HIS A 53 -0.06 5.39 3.04
C HIS A 53 0.57 6.47 3.93
N ALA A 54 1.87 6.73 3.80
CA ALA A 54 2.53 7.80 4.56
C ALA A 54 1.93 9.18 4.25
N VAL A 55 1.63 9.46 2.98
CA VAL A 55 0.93 10.69 2.57
C VAL A 55 -0.47 10.76 3.18
N ARG A 56 -1.20 9.64 3.22
CA ARG A 56 -2.54 9.58 3.83
C ARG A 56 -2.50 9.69 5.36
N GLN A 57 -1.50 9.10 6.00
CA GLN A 57 -1.26 9.24 7.44
C GLN A 57 -0.99 10.70 7.78
N ALA A 58 -0.04 11.34 7.10
CA ALA A 58 0.28 12.75 7.31
C ALA A 58 -0.92 13.69 7.08
N ALA A 59 -1.78 13.39 6.10
CA ALA A 59 -3.01 14.17 5.85
C ALA A 59 -4.17 13.83 6.81
N GLY A 60 -4.11 12.71 7.53
CA GLY A 60 -5.07 12.33 8.57
C GLY A 60 -4.60 12.70 9.98
N ASP A 61 -3.31 12.96 10.13
CA ASP A 61 -2.63 13.52 11.31
C ASP A 61 -2.69 15.05 11.35
N ASP A 62 -3.43 15.71 10.45
CA ASP A 62 -3.89 17.08 10.70
C ASP A 62 -4.74 17.03 11.98
N PRO A 63 -4.19 17.45 13.14
CA PRO A 63 -4.95 17.42 14.36
C PRO A 63 -6.06 18.44 14.16
N ALA A 64 -7.27 18.08 14.58
CA ALA A 64 -8.38 19.01 14.72
C ALA A 64 -7.88 20.40 15.19
N SER A 65 -8.20 21.42 14.38
CA SER A 65 -8.45 22.77 14.91
C SER A 65 -9.57 22.72 15.95
#